data_AF-A0A321LVS7-F1
#
_entry.id   AF-A0A321LVS7-F1
#
_cell.length_a   1.000
_cell.length_b   1.000
_cell.length_c   1.000
_cell.angle_alpha   90.00
_cell.angle_beta   90.00
_cell.angle_gamma   90.00
#
_symmetry.space_group_name_H-M   'P 1'
#
loop_
_entity.id
_entity.type
_entity.pdbx_description
1 polymer ?
#
loop_
_entity_poly.entity_id
_entity_poly.type
_entity_poly.pdbx_seq_one_letter_code
_entity_poly.pdbx_strand_id
1 'polypeptide(L)'
;MMVFAASMAFAQGGYDLLQTGSGASIDLSSLGLGVVPLQGVPIQSSTGSADTIVHRTQNIPSGGGSVPVNVTALLMKSTSPVTFHSQPADVYVTINNSGGTISTSTVPQPDSLSPSTGTGTFRTDGTFDSSLTVNADLIFVKAGTSVGNSGNYLGHQAASAISLSSTNSSWSTTPPPGYPSSTSFPSGGVYPRPVHTAQHPVVPAGPSPSPSPSPSPTRTP
;
A
#
# COMPACT_ATOMS: atom_id res chain seq x y z
N MET A 1 -39.18 -27.40 -8.53
CA MET A 1 -38.06 -27.01 -7.65
C MET A 1 -37.24 -25.97 -8.40
N MET A 2 -37.52 -24.67 -8.18
CA MET A 2 -36.70 -23.59 -8.73
C MET A 2 -35.42 -23.51 -7.90
N VAL A 3 -34.29 -23.85 -8.51
CA VAL A 3 -32.97 -23.58 -7.95
C VAL A 3 -32.69 -22.11 -8.23
N PHE A 4 -32.77 -21.26 -7.21
CA PHE A 4 -32.24 -19.91 -7.28
C PHE A 4 -30.71 -20.02 -7.33
N ALA A 5 -30.14 -19.92 -8.53
CA ALA A 5 -28.72 -19.62 -8.66
C ALA A 5 -28.50 -18.24 -8.03
N ALA A 6 -27.76 -18.18 -6.92
CA ALA A 6 -27.29 -16.91 -6.40
C ALA A 6 -26.45 -16.27 -7.51
N SER A 7 -26.95 -15.20 -8.12
CA SER A 7 -26.15 -14.37 -9.00
C SER A 7 -25.01 -13.83 -8.14
N MET A 8 -23.79 -14.32 -8.34
CA MET A 8 -22.63 -13.67 -7.73
C MET A 8 -22.64 -12.23 -8.25
N ALA A 9 -22.83 -11.27 -7.35
CA ALA A 9 -22.69 -9.86 -7.71
C ALA A 9 -21.29 -9.69 -8.29
N PHE A 10 -21.20 -9.31 -9.57
CA PHE A 10 -19.92 -9.10 -10.23
C PHE A 10 -19.18 -7.98 -9.50
N ALA A 11 -17.91 -8.20 -9.22
CA ALA A 11 -17.12 -7.20 -8.54
C ALA A 11 -16.95 -5.95 -9.42
N GLN A 12 -17.44 -4.84 -8.89
CA GLN A 12 -17.40 -3.56 -9.55
C GLN A 12 -15.98 -3.00 -9.53
N GLY A 13 -15.69 -2.01 -10.38
CA GLY A 13 -14.56 -1.12 -10.18
C GLY A 13 -14.59 -0.52 -8.77
N GLY A 14 -13.42 -0.31 -8.19
CA GLY A 14 -13.33 0.13 -6.81
C GLY A 14 -11.93 -0.03 -6.24
N TYR A 15 -11.81 0.18 -4.94
CA TYR A 15 -10.52 0.21 -4.26
C TYR A 15 -10.19 -1.10 -3.57
N ASP A 16 -8.92 -1.49 -3.67
CA ASP A 16 -8.34 -2.59 -2.92
C ASP A 16 -7.33 -1.98 -1.93
N LEU A 17 -7.59 -2.18 -0.63
CA LEU A 17 -6.75 -1.75 0.48
C LEU A 17 -5.76 -2.87 0.83
N LEU A 18 -4.48 -2.54 0.76
CA LEU A 18 -3.38 -3.47 0.98
C LEU A 18 -2.46 -2.95 2.08
N GLN A 19 -1.87 -3.87 2.82
CA GLN A 19 -0.88 -3.65 3.86
C GLN A 19 0.42 -4.33 3.47
N THR A 20 1.54 -3.80 3.91
CA THR A 20 2.86 -4.29 3.59
C THR A 20 3.15 -5.59 4.34
N GLY A 21 3.58 -6.62 3.61
CA GLY A 21 4.02 -7.90 4.15
C GLY A 21 5.44 -7.85 4.72
N SER A 22 5.92 -8.98 5.27
CA SER A 22 7.31 -9.08 5.72
C SER A 22 8.30 -9.12 4.55
N GLY A 23 9.52 -8.62 4.78
CA GLY A 23 10.61 -8.69 3.81
C GLY A 23 10.56 -7.64 2.70
N ALA A 24 9.72 -6.61 2.81
CA ALA A 24 9.75 -5.51 1.86
C ALA A 24 11.10 -4.76 1.93
N SER A 25 11.63 -4.37 0.77
CA SER A 25 12.87 -3.60 0.67
C SER A 25 12.91 -2.76 -0.60
N ILE A 26 13.82 -1.79 -0.66
CA ILE A 26 14.13 -1.00 -1.85
C ILE A 26 15.64 -0.94 -2.05
N ASP A 27 16.09 -1.10 -3.30
CA ASP A 27 17.50 -0.95 -3.66
C ASP A 27 17.82 0.52 -3.97
N LEU A 28 18.59 1.13 -3.08
CA LEU A 28 19.09 2.50 -3.18
C LEU A 28 20.61 2.53 -3.36
N SER A 29 21.19 1.48 -3.97
CA SER A 29 22.62 1.40 -4.26
C SER A 29 23.12 2.53 -5.16
N SER A 30 22.26 3.07 -6.03
CA SER A 30 22.56 4.27 -6.83
C SER A 30 22.82 5.52 -5.99
N LEU A 31 22.33 5.54 -4.75
CA LEU A 31 22.55 6.58 -3.75
C LEU A 31 23.64 6.21 -2.74
N GLY A 32 24.29 5.05 -2.90
CA GLY A 32 25.26 4.51 -1.95
C GLY A 32 24.65 3.97 -0.65
N LEU A 33 23.34 3.74 -0.60
CA LEU A 33 22.62 3.30 0.60
C LEU A 33 22.37 1.79 0.65
N GLY A 34 22.61 1.08 -0.46
CA GLY A 34 22.37 -0.36 -0.57
C GLY A 34 20.89 -0.73 -0.55
N VAL A 35 20.60 -1.97 -0.14
CA VAL A 35 19.22 -2.46 0.02
C VAL A 35 18.68 -2.04 1.39
N VAL A 36 17.63 -1.24 1.39
CA VAL A 36 16.99 -0.69 2.59
C VAL A 36 15.72 -1.48 2.89
N PRO A 37 15.62 -2.18 4.03
CA PRO A 37 14.38 -2.84 4.42
C PRO A 37 13.30 -1.81 4.78
N LEU A 38 12.07 -2.10 4.37
CA LEU A 38 10.92 -1.24 4.52
C LEU A 38 9.83 -1.90 5.36
N GLN A 39 8.99 -1.06 5.96
CA GLN A 39 7.72 -1.42 6.57
C GLN A 39 6.63 -0.49 6.07
N GLY A 40 5.40 -0.99 6.05
CA GLY A 40 4.22 -0.18 5.72
C GLY A 40 3.94 0.86 6.79
N VAL A 41 3.45 2.02 6.35
CA VAL A 41 2.91 3.06 7.23
C VAL A 41 1.46 3.29 6.82
N PRO A 42 0.48 3.20 7.75
CA PRO A 42 -0.92 3.42 7.41
C PRO A 42 -1.13 4.75 6.67
N ILE A 43 -1.86 4.71 5.55
CA ILE A 43 -2.19 5.90 4.75
C ILE A 43 -2.98 6.90 5.59
N GLN A 44 -4.05 6.43 6.23
CA GLN A 44 -4.89 7.24 7.10
C GLN A 44 -5.68 6.36 8.07
N SER A 45 -6.23 6.97 9.11
CA SER A 45 -7.00 6.26 10.13
C SER A 45 -8.20 5.49 9.56
N SER A 46 -8.85 6.02 8.52
CA SER A 46 -10.03 5.39 7.90
C SER A 46 -9.71 4.19 7.01
N THR A 47 -8.43 3.89 6.76
CA THR A 47 -7.99 2.72 5.97
C THR A 47 -7.38 1.62 6.84
N GLY A 48 -7.49 1.72 8.17
CA GLY A 48 -6.93 0.72 9.08
C GLY A 48 -5.41 0.67 8.96
N SER A 49 -4.85 -0.54 8.84
CA SER A 49 -3.41 -0.74 8.64
C SER A 49 -2.97 -0.65 7.18
N ALA A 50 -3.86 -0.32 6.25
CA ALA A 50 -3.50 -0.25 4.84
C ALA A 50 -2.50 0.88 4.57
N ASP A 51 -1.38 0.54 3.96
CA ASP A 51 -0.32 1.44 3.52
C ASP A 51 -0.28 1.60 2.00
N THR A 52 -1.10 0.83 1.28
CA THR A 52 -1.21 0.88 -0.18
C THR A 52 -2.67 0.84 -0.60
N ILE A 53 -3.03 1.69 -1.56
CA ILE A 53 -4.37 1.77 -2.13
C ILE A 53 -4.27 1.56 -3.63
N VAL A 54 -4.95 0.54 -4.13
CA VAL A 54 -5.06 0.26 -5.56
C VAL A 54 -6.48 0.56 -6.02
N HIS A 55 -6.63 1.20 -7.17
CA HIS A 55 -7.92 1.46 -7.80
C HIS A 55 -8.06 0.64 -9.09
N ARG A 56 -9.04 -0.25 -9.11
CA ARG A 56 -9.48 -0.95 -10.33
C ARG A 56 -10.47 -0.05 -11.05
N THR A 57 -10.10 0.42 -12.24
CA THR A 57 -10.91 1.39 -12.99
C THR A 57 -12.08 0.76 -13.75
N GLN A 58 -12.17 -0.57 -13.74
CA GLN A 58 -13.18 -1.35 -14.46
C GLN A 58 -13.67 -2.52 -13.61
N ASN A 59 -14.89 -2.98 -13.92
CA ASN A 59 -15.46 -4.20 -13.34
C ASN A 59 -14.68 -5.43 -13.82
N ILE A 60 -14.64 -6.48 -13.01
CA ILE A 60 -14.13 -7.77 -13.47
C ILE A 60 -15.13 -8.35 -14.49
N PRO A 61 -14.70 -8.71 -15.71
CA PRO A 61 -15.60 -9.28 -16.71
C PRO A 61 -16.25 -10.59 -16.24
N SER A 62 -17.45 -10.86 -16.76
CA SER A 62 -18.10 -12.15 -16.55
C SER A 62 -17.28 -13.26 -17.20
N GLY A 63 -16.82 -14.24 -16.41
CA GLY A 63 -15.86 -15.24 -16.87
C GLY A 63 -14.39 -14.89 -16.60
N GLY A 64 -14.13 -13.84 -15.80
CA GLY A 64 -12.77 -13.38 -15.53
C GLY A 64 -12.19 -12.54 -16.68
N GLY A 65 -11.03 -11.96 -16.45
CA GLY A 65 -10.32 -11.13 -17.42
C GLY A 65 -9.35 -10.16 -16.77
N SER A 66 -8.67 -9.39 -17.63
CA SER A 66 -7.73 -8.36 -17.21
C SER A 66 -8.44 -7.03 -16.99
N VAL A 67 -8.14 -6.39 -15.86
CA VAL A 67 -8.62 -5.04 -15.52
C VAL A 67 -7.41 -4.12 -15.30
N PRO A 68 -7.45 -2.89 -15.82
CA PRO A 68 -6.43 -1.89 -15.55
C PRO A 68 -6.53 -1.39 -14.10
N VAL A 69 -5.37 -1.23 -13.48
CA VAL A 69 -5.25 -0.84 -12.07
C VAL A 69 -4.26 0.30 -11.90
N ASN A 70 -4.56 1.19 -10.97
CA ASN A 70 -3.70 2.33 -10.61
C ASN A 70 -3.34 2.23 -9.13
N VAL A 71 -2.08 2.49 -8.78
CA VAL A 71 -1.69 2.65 -7.37
C VAL A 71 -1.96 4.10 -6.99
N THR A 72 -3.02 4.31 -6.22
CA THR A 72 -3.52 5.64 -5.86
C THR A 72 -2.75 6.23 -4.69
N ALA A 73 -2.28 5.41 -3.76
CA ALA A 73 -1.46 5.84 -2.64
C ALA A 73 -0.54 4.70 -2.19
N LEU A 74 0.63 5.07 -1.71
CA LEU A 74 1.60 4.20 -1.05
C LEU A 74 2.30 5.02 0.02
N LEU A 75 2.55 4.45 1.19
CA LEU A 75 3.45 5.00 2.18
C LEU A 75 4.22 3.90 2.89
N MET A 76 5.53 3.88 2.69
CA MET A 76 6.43 2.96 3.38
C MET A 76 7.54 3.75 4.05
N LYS A 77 8.17 3.15 5.06
CA LYS A 77 9.29 3.73 5.80
C LYS A 77 10.39 2.68 5.98
N SER A 78 11.65 3.10 5.98
CA SER A 78 12.76 2.25 6.41
C SER A 78 12.56 1.72 7.84
N THR A 79 12.91 0.45 8.06
CA THR A 79 12.84 -0.17 9.41
C THR A 79 14.00 0.25 10.31
N SER A 80 15.06 0.82 9.73
CA SER A 80 16.22 1.37 10.42
C SER A 80 16.70 2.64 9.71
N PRO A 81 17.31 3.59 10.44
CA PRO A 81 17.89 4.77 9.82
C PRO A 81 19.04 4.42 8.86
N VAL A 82 19.12 5.16 7.75
CA VAL A 82 20.25 5.15 6.81
C VAL A 82 21.13 6.38 7.07
N THR A 83 22.35 6.40 6.50
CA THR A 83 23.18 7.61 6.51
C THR A 83 22.99 8.39 5.22
N PHE A 84 22.29 9.52 5.27
CA PHE A 84 22.06 10.41 4.13
C PHE A 84 22.74 11.76 4.39
N HIS A 85 23.66 12.17 3.51
CA HIS A 85 24.48 13.39 3.69
C HIS A 85 25.14 13.50 5.08
N SER A 86 25.74 12.40 5.55
CA SER A 86 26.38 12.30 6.88
C SER A 86 25.44 12.48 8.08
N GLN A 87 24.12 12.37 7.88
CA GLN A 87 23.11 12.42 8.93
C GLN A 87 22.28 11.13 8.97
N PRO A 88 21.87 10.66 10.17
CA PRO A 88 20.94 9.56 10.28
C PRO A 88 19.56 10.01 9.78
N ALA A 89 19.01 9.28 8.82
CA ALA A 89 17.76 9.60 8.15
C ALA A 89 16.84 8.38 8.08
N ASP A 90 15.54 8.62 8.24
CA ASP A 90 14.53 7.65 7.83
C ASP A 90 14.18 7.90 6.36
N VAL A 91 14.06 6.83 5.58
CA VAL A 91 13.63 6.91 4.17
C VAL A 91 12.15 6.58 4.09
N TYR A 92 11.36 7.46 3.50
CA TYR A 92 9.98 7.20 3.17
C TYR A 92 9.83 6.99 1.66
N VAL A 93 9.02 6.01 1.28
CA VAL A 93 8.62 5.77 -0.11
C VAL A 93 7.14 6.15 -0.23
N THR A 94 6.82 7.07 -1.13
CA THR A 94 5.46 7.59 -1.27
C THR A 94 4.97 7.64 -2.71
N ILE A 95 3.67 7.49 -2.89
CA ILE A 95 2.95 7.79 -4.13
C ILE A 95 1.80 8.74 -3.79
N ASN A 96 1.61 9.77 -4.63
CA ASN A 96 0.49 10.72 -4.56
C ASN A 96 0.27 11.27 -3.16
N ASN A 97 1.34 11.72 -2.51
CA ASN A 97 1.26 12.39 -1.21
C ASN A 97 0.65 11.51 -0.11
N SER A 98 0.68 10.18 -0.31
CA SER A 98 0.14 9.16 0.59
C SER A 98 -1.29 9.48 1.07
N GLY A 99 -2.19 9.85 0.15
CA GLY A 99 -3.58 10.16 0.51
C GLY A 99 -3.74 11.40 1.39
N GLY A 100 -2.74 12.29 1.44
CA GLY A 100 -2.77 13.52 2.23
C GLY A 100 -1.89 13.49 3.48
N THR A 101 -1.19 12.39 3.78
CA THR A 101 -0.26 12.31 4.93
C THR A 101 0.92 13.28 4.79
N ILE A 102 1.42 13.43 3.57
CA ILE A 102 2.46 14.40 3.24
C ILE A 102 1.74 15.71 2.85
N SER A 103 2.36 16.88 2.96
CA SER A 103 1.72 18.14 2.53
C SER A 103 2.23 18.53 1.14
N THR A 104 1.33 18.72 0.18
CA THR A 104 1.71 19.18 -1.18
C THR A 104 2.10 20.66 -1.23
N SER A 105 1.80 21.43 -0.19
CA SER A 105 2.22 22.83 -0.07
C SER A 105 3.71 22.99 0.24
N THR A 106 4.40 21.90 0.58
CA THR A 106 5.83 21.88 0.86
C THR A 106 6.55 21.25 -0.32
N VAL A 107 6.73 22.09 -1.34
CA VAL A 107 7.38 21.76 -2.62
C VAL A 107 8.87 21.49 -2.42
N PRO A 108 9.48 20.63 -3.24
CA PRO A 108 8.88 19.85 -4.33
C PRO A 108 8.50 18.44 -3.91
N GLN A 109 7.51 18.30 -3.01
CA GLN A 109 6.95 17.01 -2.68
C GLN A 109 5.44 16.94 -2.94
N PRO A 110 4.96 15.85 -3.58
CA PRO A 110 5.74 14.87 -4.35
C PRO A 110 6.32 15.48 -5.64
N ASP A 111 7.44 14.94 -6.11
CA ASP A 111 7.95 15.20 -7.46
C ASP A 111 6.86 14.82 -8.51
N SER A 112 6.88 15.47 -9.67
CA SER A 112 5.95 15.12 -10.75
C SER A 112 6.33 13.77 -11.34
N LEU A 113 5.71 12.71 -10.82
CA LEU A 113 5.91 11.34 -11.27
C LEU A 113 4.85 10.92 -12.27
N SER A 114 5.25 10.03 -13.18
CA SER A 114 4.27 9.32 -14.00
C SER A 114 3.35 8.48 -13.10
N PRO A 115 2.05 8.35 -13.41
CA PRO A 115 1.15 7.51 -12.63
C PRO A 115 1.67 6.08 -12.47
N SER A 116 1.52 5.51 -11.28
CA SER A 116 1.80 4.10 -11.02
C SER A 116 0.63 3.26 -11.52
N THR A 117 0.84 2.41 -12.53
CA THR A 117 -0.22 1.71 -13.26
C THR A 117 0.15 0.25 -13.55
N GLY A 118 -0.84 -0.55 -13.92
CA GLY A 118 -0.63 -1.93 -14.33
C GLY A 118 -1.93 -2.66 -14.64
N THR A 119 -1.87 -3.98 -14.54
CA THR A 119 -3.00 -4.88 -14.84
C THR A 119 -3.18 -5.93 -13.75
N GLY A 120 -4.43 -6.20 -13.38
CA GLY A 120 -4.82 -7.40 -12.63
C GLY A 120 -5.62 -8.34 -13.51
N THR A 121 -5.23 -9.62 -13.60
CA THR A 121 -5.92 -10.64 -14.40
C THR A 121 -6.62 -11.61 -13.47
N PHE A 122 -7.95 -11.55 -13.44
CA PHE A 122 -8.80 -12.32 -12.53
C PHE A 122 -9.38 -13.53 -13.26
N ARG A 123 -9.28 -14.71 -12.64
CA ARG A 123 -9.77 -15.98 -13.20
C ARG A 123 -11.02 -16.45 -12.47
N THR A 124 -11.82 -17.28 -13.14
CA THR A 124 -13.06 -17.86 -12.60
C THR A 124 -12.84 -18.87 -11.49
N ASP A 125 -11.63 -19.39 -11.34
CA ASP A 125 -11.23 -20.31 -10.27
C ASP A 125 -10.95 -19.60 -8.94
N GLY A 126 -11.17 -18.28 -8.86
CA GLY A 126 -10.90 -17.49 -7.66
C GLY A 126 -9.42 -17.11 -7.51
N THR A 127 -8.62 -17.26 -8.56
CA THR A 127 -7.23 -16.76 -8.59
C THR A 127 -7.08 -15.50 -9.42
N PHE A 128 -5.99 -14.76 -9.21
CA PHE A 128 -5.62 -13.62 -10.00
C PHE A 128 -4.09 -13.48 -10.10
N ASP A 129 -3.66 -12.80 -11.16
CA ASP A 129 -2.29 -12.33 -11.33
C ASP A 129 -2.28 -10.79 -11.34
N SER A 130 -1.16 -10.18 -10.98
CA SER A 130 -0.97 -8.74 -11.13
C SER A 130 0.40 -8.42 -11.69
N SER A 131 0.49 -7.30 -12.41
CA SER A 131 1.75 -6.68 -12.85
C SER A 131 1.58 -5.17 -12.77
N LEU A 132 2.39 -4.51 -11.96
CA LEU A 132 2.33 -3.08 -11.65
C LEU A 132 3.70 -2.46 -11.88
N THR A 133 3.74 -1.30 -12.52
CA THR A 133 4.89 -0.40 -12.48
C THR A 133 4.60 0.70 -11.46
N VAL A 134 5.44 0.76 -10.43
CA VAL A 134 5.36 1.75 -9.36
C VAL A 134 6.42 2.81 -9.58
N ASN A 135 5.97 4.04 -9.80
CA ASN A 135 6.77 5.25 -9.80
C ASN A 135 6.52 5.95 -8.46
N ALA A 136 7.53 5.95 -7.60
CA ALA A 136 7.44 6.49 -6.24
C ALA A 136 8.46 7.60 -6.02
N ASP A 137 8.22 8.39 -4.98
CA ASP A 137 9.12 9.41 -4.49
C ASP A 137 9.79 8.93 -3.21
N LEU A 138 11.04 9.34 -3.01
CA LEU A 138 11.80 9.09 -1.79
C LEU A 138 11.88 10.38 -0.99
N ILE A 139 11.47 10.34 0.28
CA ILE A 139 11.65 11.45 1.21
C ILE A 139 12.60 11.02 2.32
N PHE A 140 13.68 11.78 2.48
CA PHE A 140 14.61 11.60 3.57
C PHE A 140 14.25 12.59 4.68
N VAL A 141 14.01 12.09 5.88
CA VAL A 141 13.76 12.93 7.05
C VAL A 141 14.72 12.58 8.17
N LYS A 142 14.94 13.50 9.10
CA LYS A 142 15.72 13.23 10.33
C LYS A 142 15.23 11.93 11.00
N ALA A 143 16.16 11.04 11.36
CA ALA A 143 15.82 9.76 11.95
C ALA A 143 14.89 9.90 13.18
N GLY A 144 13.85 9.06 13.25
CA GLY A 144 12.86 9.06 14.32
C GLY A 144 11.77 10.13 14.20
N THR A 145 11.79 10.95 13.15
CA THR A 145 10.80 12.03 12.96
C THR A 145 9.71 11.68 11.95
N SER A 146 8.66 12.51 11.92
CA SER A 146 7.50 12.32 11.03
C SER A 146 7.74 12.97 9.66
N VAL A 147 7.36 12.24 8.61
CA VAL A 147 7.28 12.74 7.22
C VAL A 147 6.16 13.76 7.02
N GLY A 148 5.20 13.87 7.95
CA GLY A 148 4.14 14.88 7.89
C GLY A 148 4.60 16.30 8.28
N ASN A 149 5.84 16.48 8.75
CA ASN A 149 6.40 17.78 9.11
C ASN A 149 7.62 18.10 8.23
N SER A 150 7.47 19.05 7.32
CA SER A 150 8.49 19.46 6.36
C SER A 150 9.77 20.03 6.99
N GLY A 151 9.71 20.54 8.22
CA GLY A 151 10.90 20.98 8.96
C GLY A 151 11.89 19.86 9.30
N ASN A 152 11.48 18.60 9.08
CA ASN A 152 12.32 17.43 9.27
C ASN A 152 13.02 16.96 7.99
N TYR A 153 12.69 17.54 6.83
CA TYR A 153 13.15 17.02 5.54
C TYR A 153 14.65 17.32 5.37
N LEU A 154 15.38 16.31 4.92
CA LEU A 154 16.80 16.37 4.57
C LEU A 154 16.99 16.41 3.05
N GLY A 155 16.03 15.89 2.30
CA GLY A 155 16.01 15.87 0.85
C GLY A 155 14.92 14.94 0.34
N HIS A 156 14.72 14.95 -0.97
CA HIS A 156 13.82 14.04 -1.65
C HIS A 156 14.29 13.81 -3.09
N GLN A 157 13.74 12.79 -3.74
CA GLN A 157 13.93 12.53 -5.16
C GLN A 157 13.02 11.40 -5.64
N ALA A 158 12.61 11.48 -6.91
CA ALA A 158 12.05 10.35 -7.63
C ALA A 158 12.90 9.06 -7.45
N ALA A 159 12.24 7.97 -7.06
CA ALA A 159 12.83 6.64 -7.07
C ALA A 159 12.92 6.10 -8.51
N SER A 160 13.79 5.12 -8.71
CA SER A 160 13.69 4.27 -9.91
C SER A 160 12.38 3.51 -9.90
N ALA A 161 11.74 3.38 -11.06
CA ALA A 161 10.49 2.63 -11.17
C ALA A 161 10.73 1.16 -10.80
N ILE A 162 9.84 0.60 -9.96
CA ILE A 162 9.89 -0.80 -9.56
C ILE A 162 8.72 -1.57 -10.18
N SER A 163 8.94 -2.84 -10.51
CA SER A 163 7.89 -3.73 -10.99
C SER A 163 7.42 -4.63 -9.86
N LEU A 164 6.12 -4.64 -9.58
CA LEU A 164 5.49 -5.54 -8.61
C LEU A 164 4.59 -6.52 -9.35
N SER A 165 4.76 -7.81 -9.10
CA SER A 165 3.94 -8.83 -9.71
C SER A 165 3.50 -9.90 -8.72
N SER A 166 2.30 -10.44 -8.94
CA SER A 166 1.76 -11.58 -8.22
C SER A 166 1.25 -12.61 -9.22
N THR A 167 1.40 -13.89 -8.91
CA THR A 167 0.94 -14.98 -9.78
C THR A 167 0.13 -15.98 -8.97
N ASN A 168 -0.96 -16.47 -9.57
CA ASN A 168 -1.83 -17.50 -9.02
C ASN A 168 -2.30 -17.21 -7.58
N SER A 169 -2.56 -15.93 -7.30
CA SER A 169 -2.94 -15.47 -5.98
C SER A 169 -4.44 -15.61 -5.78
N SER A 170 -4.90 -15.95 -4.59
CA SER A 170 -6.35 -16.05 -4.36
C SER A 170 -7.01 -14.67 -4.28
N TRP A 171 -8.29 -14.57 -4.60
CA TRP A 171 -9.12 -13.41 -4.29
C TRP A 171 -10.52 -13.86 -3.84
N SER A 172 -11.28 -12.96 -3.23
CA SER A 172 -12.63 -13.25 -2.72
C SER A 172 -13.57 -12.08 -3.02
N THR A 173 -14.87 -12.36 -3.15
CA THR A 173 -15.93 -11.34 -3.18
C THR A 173 -16.46 -10.98 -1.79
N THR A 174 -16.09 -11.77 -0.78
CA THR A 174 -16.43 -11.53 0.62
C THR A 174 -15.19 -10.98 1.33
N PRO A 175 -15.30 -9.86 2.07
CA PRO A 175 -14.16 -9.31 2.79
C PRO A 175 -13.60 -10.34 3.77
N PRO A 176 -12.27 -10.47 3.91
CA PRO A 176 -11.70 -11.21 5.03
C PRO A 176 -12.13 -10.55 6.36
N PRO A 177 -12.19 -11.33 7.46
CA PRO A 177 -12.40 -10.75 8.78
C PRO A 177 -11.42 -9.61 9.07
N GLY A 178 -11.95 -8.47 9.53
CA GLY A 178 -11.14 -7.30 9.88
C GLY A 178 -10.65 -6.45 8.70
N TYR A 179 -11.14 -6.71 7.47
CA TYR A 179 -10.84 -5.84 6.33
C TYR A 179 -11.35 -4.40 6.57
N PRO A 180 -10.55 -3.35 6.30
CA PRO A 180 -10.98 -1.98 6.57
C PRO A 180 -12.17 -1.55 5.69
N SER A 181 -13.07 -0.75 6.26
CA SER A 181 -14.13 -0.07 5.51
C SER A 181 -13.81 1.42 5.40
N SER A 182 -13.70 1.95 4.18
CA SER A 182 -13.47 3.38 3.92
C SER A 182 -14.55 3.95 3.00
N THR A 183 -15.10 5.11 3.36
CA THR A 183 -16.03 5.87 2.50
C THR A 183 -15.31 6.60 1.36
N SER A 184 -14.06 7.02 1.59
CA SER A 184 -13.21 7.65 0.56
C SER A 184 -12.64 6.62 -0.42
N PHE A 185 -12.42 5.40 0.05
CA PHE A 185 -11.88 4.29 -0.74
C PHE A 185 -12.79 3.06 -0.67
N PRO A 186 -14.02 3.14 -1.22
CA PRO A 186 -14.97 2.04 -1.14
C PRO A 186 -14.49 0.84 -1.97
N SER A 187 -14.56 -0.36 -1.36
CA SER A 187 -14.26 -1.59 -2.08
C SER A 187 -15.31 -1.85 -3.16
N GLY A 188 -14.84 -2.33 -4.32
CA GLY A 188 -15.71 -2.83 -5.39
C GLY A 188 -16.16 -4.29 -5.18
N GLY A 189 -16.00 -4.84 -3.97
CA GLY A 189 -16.33 -6.24 -3.67
C GLY A 189 -15.28 -7.23 -4.17
N VAL A 190 -14.00 -6.83 -4.21
CA VAL A 190 -12.85 -7.70 -4.47
C VAL A 190 -11.84 -7.51 -3.36
N TYR A 191 -11.34 -8.64 -2.87
CA TYR A 191 -10.39 -8.70 -1.77
C TYR A 191 -9.24 -9.63 -2.18
N PRO A 192 -8.22 -9.10 -2.89
CA PRO A 192 -7.11 -9.89 -3.36
C PRO A 192 -6.26 -10.37 -2.18
N ARG A 193 -5.73 -11.59 -2.27
CA ARG A 193 -4.81 -12.23 -1.33
C ARG A 193 -3.57 -12.70 -2.10
N PRO A 194 -2.63 -11.79 -2.40
CA PRO A 194 -1.35 -12.12 -3.04
C PRO A 194 -0.68 -13.30 -2.34
N VAL A 195 -0.26 -14.29 -3.12
CA VAL A 195 0.61 -15.37 -2.65
C VAL A 195 2.04 -14.93 -2.97
N HIS A 196 2.86 -14.82 -1.93
CA HIS A 196 4.24 -14.37 -2.09
C HIS A 196 5.13 -15.53 -2.53
N THR A 197 5.54 -15.54 -3.78
CA THR A 197 6.60 -16.44 -4.29
C THR A 197 7.97 -15.76 -4.36
N ALA A 198 8.01 -14.44 -4.16
CA ALA A 198 9.19 -13.57 -4.02
C ALA A 198 8.87 -12.40 -3.05
N GLN A 199 9.83 -11.51 -2.75
CA GLN A 199 9.56 -10.26 -2.00
C GLN A 199 8.49 -9.46 -2.75
N HIS A 200 7.25 -9.48 -2.26
CA HIS A 200 6.18 -8.61 -2.72
C HIS A 200 5.78 -7.74 -1.53
N PRO A 201 5.79 -6.41 -1.68
CA PRO A 201 5.69 -5.54 -0.53
C PRO A 201 4.31 -5.63 0.11
N VAL A 202 3.24 -6.12 -0.55
CA VAL A 202 1.85 -5.94 -0.07
C VAL A 202 0.96 -7.20 -0.03
N VAL A 203 0.07 -7.29 0.96
CA VAL A 203 -1.02 -8.25 1.27
C VAL A 203 -2.35 -7.52 1.47
N PRO A 204 -3.53 -8.16 1.46
CA PRO A 204 -4.77 -7.51 1.89
C PRO A 204 -4.64 -7.01 3.32
N ALA A 205 -5.14 -5.80 3.56
CA ALA A 205 -5.10 -5.19 4.87
C ALA A 205 -5.92 -6.00 5.88
N GLY A 206 -5.30 -6.25 7.04
CA GLY A 206 -5.96 -6.82 8.22
C GLY A 206 -6.45 -5.72 9.18
N PRO A 207 -7.01 -6.09 10.33
CA PRO A 207 -7.30 -5.13 11.37
C PRO A 207 -5.99 -4.50 11.85
N SER A 208 -5.97 -3.17 11.97
CA SER A 208 -4.90 -2.48 12.68
C SER A 208 -4.89 -3.00 14.13
N PRO A 209 -3.74 -3.40 14.70
CA PRO A 209 -3.69 -3.68 16.12
C PRO A 209 -4.12 -2.40 16.85
N SER A 210 -5.22 -2.50 17.59
CA SER A 210 -5.65 -1.40 18.47
C SER A 210 -4.54 -1.19 19.50
N PRO A 211 -4.15 0.05 19.85
CA PRO A 211 -3.22 0.26 20.95
C PRO A 211 -3.81 -0.39 22.18
N SER A 212 -3.10 -1.39 22.72
CA SER A 212 -3.52 -2.08 23.95
C SER A 212 -3.76 -1.01 25.02
N PRO A 213 -4.92 -0.99 25.70
CA PRO A 213 -5.15 -0.01 26.75
C PRO A 213 -4.05 -0.17 27.79
N SER A 214 -3.29 0.91 28.00
CA SER A 214 -2.31 0.99 29.09
C SER A 214 -3.07 0.70 30.40
N PRO A 215 -2.60 -0.22 31.25
CA PRO A 215 -3.25 -0.47 32.53
C PRO A 215 -3.24 0.84 33.33
N SER A 216 -4.43 1.34 33.68
CA SER A 216 -4.58 2.48 34.57
C SER A 216 -3.87 2.18 35.90
N PRO A 217 -3.14 3.14 36.49
CA PRO A 217 -2.55 2.93 37.80
C PRO A 217 -3.66 2.76 38.85
N THR A 218 -3.71 1.57 39.44
CA THR A 218 -4.56 1.28 40.60
C THR A 218 -4.16 2.22 41.73
N ARG A 219 -5.06 3.12 42.13
CA ARG A 219 -4.91 3.93 43.34
C ARG A 219 -5.18 3.03 44.53
N THR A 220 -4.13 2.61 45.24
CA THR A 220 -4.28 1.95 46.55
C THR A 220 -4.74 2.97 47.60
N PRO A 221 -5.58 2.54 48.56
CA PRO A 221 -6.11 3.37 49.64
C PRO A 221 -5.05 3.81 50.65
#